data_AF-A0A6N7L508-F1
#
_entry.id   AF-A0A6N7L508-F1
#
_cell.length_a   1.000
_cell.length_b   1.000
_cell.length_c   1.000
_cell.angle_alpha   90.00
_cell.angle_beta   90.00
_cell.angle_gamma   90.00
#
_symmetry.space_group_name_H-M   'P 1'
#
loop_
_entity.id
_entity.type
_entity.pdbx_description
1 polymer ?
#
loop_
_entity_poly.entity_id
_entity_poly.type
_entity_poly.pdbx_seq_one_letter_code
_entity_poly.pdbx_strand_id
1 'polypeptide(L)'
;MGTVGAGAAVAEAVRPVAGRPGSSTLCQHEPVTERQLAPAEVEVLAPARIRLAETAAPELSSDECAAMDRAWAEAVEANPTFFDGPVAVCAGLRPDGPQGLVLAWARTTYRRFVLRRVPGATGWLPALFVAVVQPTDDGRVLVGRMSGLTAHPGRWGLPGGNVEPPEHGDLLGLPALQRHAARELLEETGLDTRPEHLTQWLVVRGANGNVGVLYLAPPRPAGELRDHFTAMLAAERARGVELEFDEMALLATPSEAADLTGPQVDYLQPVLRHYDEHRRSTAAPGGAASDTPDPQPVRTVMPPLDVPRSSR
;
A
#
# COMPACT_ATOMS: atom_id res chain seq x y z
N MET A 1 -29.01 44.06 48.16
CA MET A 1 -30.41 43.90 48.57
C MET A 1 -31.27 43.94 47.32
N GLY A 2 -31.99 42.86 47.02
CA GLY A 2 -32.87 42.71 45.87
C GLY A 2 -33.30 41.25 45.77
N THR A 3 -34.57 40.98 46.02
CA THR A 3 -35.21 39.66 46.03
C THR A 3 -36.30 39.57 44.95
N VAL A 4 -36.71 38.32 44.70
CA VAL A 4 -37.88 37.79 43.94
C VAL A 4 -37.56 37.45 42.47
N GLY A 5 -37.87 36.26 41.92
CA GLY A 5 -38.60 35.05 42.35
C GLY A 5 -38.24 33.88 41.40
N ALA A 6 -38.27 32.62 41.84
CA ALA A 6 -39.41 31.68 41.88
C ALA A 6 -39.45 30.71 40.67
N GLY A 7 -39.42 29.40 40.95
CA GLY A 7 -39.62 28.32 39.96
C GLY A 7 -39.22 26.93 40.47
N ALA A 8 -40.10 26.29 41.25
CA ALA A 8 -40.15 24.84 41.52
C ALA A 8 -40.66 24.09 40.25
N ALA A 9 -40.62 22.77 40.06
CA ALA A 9 -40.73 21.61 40.94
C ALA A 9 -40.24 20.34 40.17
N VAL A 10 -39.54 19.42 40.83
CA VAL A 10 -39.99 18.08 41.31
C VAL A 10 -40.35 17.08 40.19
N ALA A 11 -39.54 16.02 40.12
CA ALA A 11 -39.71 14.82 39.33
C ALA A 11 -40.79 13.90 39.93
N GLU A 12 -41.63 13.33 39.06
CA GLU A 12 -42.58 12.29 39.42
C GLU A 12 -42.32 11.04 38.58
N ALA A 13 -42.16 9.91 39.27
CA ALA A 13 -41.92 8.59 38.71
C ALA A 13 -43.25 7.88 38.45
N VAL A 14 -43.39 7.24 37.29
CA VAL A 14 -44.48 6.29 37.01
C VAL A 14 -43.90 4.91 36.66
N ARG A 15 -44.45 3.91 37.36
CA ARG A 15 -44.15 2.46 37.30
C ARG A 15 -44.79 1.77 36.08
N PRO A 16 -44.39 0.52 35.76
CA PRO A 16 -44.47 -0.05 34.41
C PRO A 16 -45.78 -0.80 34.14
N VAL A 17 -46.17 -0.88 32.87
CA VAL A 17 -47.22 -1.78 32.37
C VAL A 17 -46.56 -2.98 31.68
N ALA A 18 -46.95 -4.17 32.12
CA ALA A 18 -46.55 -5.45 31.55
C ALA A 18 -47.37 -5.78 30.30
N GLY A 19 -46.69 -6.24 29.25
CA GLY A 19 -47.28 -6.88 28.08
C GLY A 19 -46.20 -7.63 27.28
N ARG A 20 -46.27 -8.96 27.28
CA ARG A 20 -45.52 -9.92 26.42
C ARG A 20 -46.56 -10.70 25.60
N PRO A 21 -46.20 -11.46 24.55
CA PRO A 21 -44.97 -11.48 23.74
C PRO A 21 -45.24 -11.48 22.22
N GLY A 22 -44.30 -10.96 21.42
CA GLY A 22 -44.31 -11.09 19.96
C GLY A 22 -42.91 -11.42 19.48
N SER A 23 -42.72 -12.68 19.08
CA SER A 23 -41.52 -13.18 18.41
C SER A 23 -41.28 -12.43 17.12
N SER A 24 -40.07 -11.89 16.89
CA SER A 24 -39.43 -11.81 15.56
C SER A 24 -38.00 -11.28 15.68
N THR A 25 -37.08 -12.20 15.41
CA THR A 25 -35.83 -12.00 14.66
C THR A 25 -34.77 -11.10 15.27
N LEU A 26 -33.83 -11.78 15.93
CA LEU A 26 -32.43 -11.39 16.10
C LEU A 26 -31.94 -10.58 14.89
N CYS A 27 -31.62 -9.31 15.09
CA CYS A 27 -30.76 -8.55 14.19
C CYS A 27 -29.38 -9.23 14.20
N GLN A 28 -29.19 -10.14 13.25
CA GLN A 28 -27.87 -10.59 12.86
C GLN A 28 -27.17 -9.37 12.26
N HIS A 29 -26.14 -8.87 12.95
CA HIS A 29 -25.18 -7.95 12.37
C HIS A 29 -24.44 -8.70 11.26
N GLU A 30 -24.88 -8.54 10.02
CA GLU A 30 -24.07 -8.95 8.88
C GLU A 30 -22.88 -7.99 8.77
N PRO A 31 -21.64 -8.50 8.63
CA PRO A 31 -20.50 -7.64 8.35
C PRO A 31 -20.74 -6.94 7.02
N VAL A 32 -20.76 -5.60 7.03
CA VAL A 32 -21.00 -4.78 5.84
C VAL A 32 -19.81 -4.95 4.90
N THR A 33 -19.98 -5.82 3.90
CA THR A 33 -18.99 -6.13 2.88
C THR A 33 -18.73 -4.91 2.00
N GLU A 34 -17.46 -4.56 1.85
CA GLU A 34 -16.97 -3.59 0.87
C GLU A 34 -17.58 -3.90 -0.51
N ARG A 35 -18.12 -2.89 -1.20
CA ARG A 35 -18.75 -3.06 -2.51
C ARG A 35 -17.72 -3.66 -3.47
N GLN A 36 -17.84 -4.96 -3.73
CA GLN A 36 -17.13 -5.65 -4.80
C GLN A 36 -17.63 -5.12 -6.12
N LEU A 37 -16.96 -4.07 -6.63
CA LEU A 37 -16.89 -3.84 -8.06
C LEU A 37 -16.35 -5.15 -8.68
N ALA A 38 -16.86 -5.56 -9.84
CA ALA A 38 -16.33 -6.72 -10.57
C ALA A 38 -14.80 -6.59 -10.62
N PRO A 39 -14.02 -7.65 -10.32
CA PRO A 39 -12.60 -7.50 -10.07
C PRO A 39 -11.93 -6.98 -11.33
N ALA A 40 -11.55 -5.71 -11.31
CA ALA A 40 -10.55 -5.20 -12.23
C ALA A 40 -9.28 -6.00 -11.94
N GLU A 41 -8.64 -6.50 -12.99
CA GLU A 41 -7.39 -7.24 -12.86
C GLU A 41 -6.33 -6.33 -12.20
N VAL A 42 -5.59 -6.86 -11.23
CA VAL A 42 -4.51 -6.13 -10.58
C VAL A 42 -3.41 -5.89 -11.61
N GLU A 43 -3.08 -4.62 -11.84
CA GLU A 43 -2.01 -4.22 -12.75
C GLU A 43 -0.67 -4.25 -11.99
N VAL A 44 0.35 -4.89 -12.58
CA VAL A 44 1.72 -4.91 -12.05
C VAL A 44 2.65 -4.31 -13.09
N LEU A 45 3.31 -3.22 -12.73
CA LEU A 45 4.23 -2.46 -13.58
C LEU A 45 5.63 -2.55 -12.99
N ALA A 46 6.65 -2.73 -13.84
CA ALA A 46 8.06 -2.68 -13.46
C ALA A 46 8.76 -1.46 -14.09
N PRO A 47 8.38 -0.21 -13.72
CA PRO A 47 9.02 0.96 -14.27
C PRO A 47 10.47 1.06 -13.78
N ALA A 48 11.39 1.42 -14.66
CA ALA A 48 12.78 1.72 -14.29
C ALA A 48 12.91 3.11 -13.64
N ARG A 49 11.93 3.99 -13.89
CA ARG A 49 11.88 5.36 -13.34
C ARG A 49 10.45 5.72 -12.95
N ILE A 50 10.30 6.25 -11.75
CA ILE A 50 9.05 6.84 -11.28
C ILE A 50 9.28 8.32 -11.00
N ARG A 51 8.40 9.17 -11.54
CA ARG A 51 8.35 10.59 -11.21
C ARG A 51 7.05 10.88 -10.48
N LEU A 52 7.17 11.40 -9.28
CA LEU A 52 6.01 11.88 -8.52
C LEU A 52 5.69 13.32 -8.92
N ALA A 53 4.40 13.60 -9.12
CA ALA A 53 3.90 14.92 -9.44
C ALA A 53 2.74 15.26 -8.51
N GLU A 54 2.93 16.26 -7.65
CA GLU A 54 1.84 16.74 -6.80
C GLU A 54 0.79 17.47 -7.66
N THR A 55 -0.49 17.22 -7.39
CA THR A 55 -1.64 17.90 -7.98
C THR A 55 -2.64 18.25 -6.89
N ALA A 56 -3.56 19.17 -7.20
CA ALA A 56 -4.71 19.43 -6.36
C ALA A 56 -5.62 18.19 -6.32
N ALA A 57 -6.12 17.89 -5.13
CA ALA A 57 -7.21 16.95 -4.94
C ALA A 57 -8.48 17.53 -5.62
N PRO A 58 -9.34 16.71 -6.26
CA PRO A 58 -10.62 17.18 -6.76
C PRO A 58 -11.45 17.78 -5.64
N GLU A 59 -12.08 18.92 -5.91
CA GLU A 59 -13.02 19.54 -4.98
C GLU A 59 -14.23 18.64 -4.76
N LEU A 60 -14.66 18.53 -3.50
CA LEU A 60 -15.87 17.81 -3.13
C LEU A 60 -17.06 18.76 -3.24
N SER A 61 -18.18 18.25 -3.76
CA SER A 61 -19.45 18.97 -3.66
C SER A 61 -19.90 19.09 -2.19
N SER A 62 -20.76 20.07 -1.88
CA SER A 62 -21.32 20.23 -0.54
C SER A 62 -22.04 18.96 -0.04
N ASP A 63 -22.70 18.23 -0.95
CA ASP A 63 -23.38 16.98 -0.64
C ASP A 63 -22.40 15.85 -0.30
N GLU A 64 -21.28 15.77 -1.02
CA GLU A 64 -20.21 14.81 -0.72
C GLU A 64 -19.49 15.14 0.59
N CYS A 65 -19.23 16.42 0.88
CA CYS A 65 -18.70 16.82 2.19
C CYS A 65 -19.62 16.37 3.33
N ALA A 66 -20.92 16.65 3.22
CA ALA A 66 -21.89 16.25 4.23
C ALA A 66 -22.01 14.72 4.35
N ALA A 67 -21.92 14.00 3.24
CA ALA A 67 -21.95 12.53 3.26
C ALA A 67 -20.67 11.93 3.86
N MET A 68 -19.50 12.51 3.57
CA MET A 68 -18.22 12.13 4.17
C MET A 68 -18.25 12.32 5.68
N ASP A 69 -18.72 13.47 6.16
CA ASP A 69 -18.78 13.76 7.60
C ASP A 69 -19.69 12.78 8.34
N ARG A 70 -20.86 12.44 7.78
CA ARG A 70 -21.76 11.43 8.37
C ARG A 70 -21.12 10.04 8.39
N ALA A 71 -20.61 9.58 7.26
CA ALA A 71 -20.00 8.26 7.16
C ALA A 71 -18.73 8.13 8.01
N TRP A 72 -17.97 9.20 8.18
CA TRP A 72 -16.82 9.23 9.09
C TRP A 72 -17.25 9.15 10.55
N ALA A 73 -18.27 9.91 10.95
CA ALA A 73 -18.82 9.83 12.31
C ALA A 73 -19.30 8.42 12.66
N GLU A 74 -20.04 7.77 11.75
CA GLU A 74 -20.47 6.38 11.90
C GLU A 74 -19.28 5.40 12.01
N ALA A 75 -18.23 5.62 11.21
CA ALA A 75 -17.03 4.79 11.25
C ALA A 75 -16.25 4.93 12.58
N VAL A 76 -16.14 6.15 13.11
CA VAL A 76 -15.49 6.42 14.41
C VAL A 76 -16.32 5.89 15.57
N GLU A 77 -17.65 5.96 15.48
CA GLU A 77 -18.55 5.35 16.47
C GLU A 77 -18.37 3.83 16.51
N ALA A 78 -18.26 3.19 15.34
CA ALA A 78 -18.01 1.75 15.24
C ALA A 78 -16.59 1.35 15.67
N ASN A 79 -15.59 2.18 15.39
CA ASN A 79 -14.21 1.97 15.79
C ASN A 79 -13.56 3.27 16.31
N PRO A 80 -13.55 3.47 17.65
CA PRO A 80 -12.97 4.67 18.24
C PRO A 80 -11.46 4.84 18.06
N THR A 81 -10.74 3.85 17.52
CA THR A 81 -9.30 3.98 17.21
C THR A 81 -9.03 4.74 15.92
N PHE A 82 -10.05 4.99 15.09
CA PHE A 82 -9.88 5.72 13.85
C PHE A 82 -9.50 7.19 14.08
N PHE A 83 -8.51 7.64 13.31
CA PHE A 83 -7.96 8.98 13.33
C PHE A 83 -7.93 9.56 11.92
N ASP A 84 -8.35 10.83 11.76
CA ASP A 84 -8.34 11.52 10.47
C ASP A 84 -6.96 12.13 10.18
N GLY A 85 -6.00 11.25 9.87
CA GLY A 85 -4.63 11.63 9.56
C GLY A 85 -4.44 12.15 8.12
N PRO A 86 -3.34 12.90 7.86
CA PRO A 86 -2.99 13.31 6.52
C PRO A 86 -2.59 12.09 5.66
N VAL A 87 -3.06 12.03 4.42
CA VAL A 87 -2.72 10.96 3.48
C VAL A 87 -2.46 11.50 2.08
N ALA A 88 -1.52 10.87 1.39
CA ALA A 88 -1.33 11.04 -0.03
C ALA A 88 -2.20 10.03 -0.79
N VAL A 89 -2.86 10.50 -1.84
CA VAL A 89 -3.73 9.69 -2.70
C VAL A 89 -3.25 9.74 -4.13
N CYS A 90 -3.48 8.65 -4.87
CA CYS A 90 -3.15 8.59 -6.29
C CYS A 90 -4.22 9.33 -7.10
N ALA A 91 -3.81 10.42 -7.76
CA ALA A 91 -4.66 11.20 -8.66
C ALA A 91 -4.53 10.76 -10.13
N GLY A 92 -3.56 9.90 -10.46
CA GLY A 92 -3.41 9.32 -11.78
C GLY A 92 -2.07 8.62 -12.01
N LEU A 93 -2.07 7.66 -12.94
CA LEU A 93 -0.85 7.07 -13.48
C LEU A 93 -0.81 7.30 -14.98
N ARG A 94 0.36 7.67 -15.51
CA ARG A 94 0.58 7.76 -16.96
C ARG A 94 2.01 7.36 -17.34
N PRO A 95 2.22 6.77 -18.52
CA PRO A 95 3.57 6.52 -19.04
C PRO A 95 4.42 7.80 -19.13
N ASP A 96 5.72 7.64 -18.96
CA ASP A 96 6.78 8.67 -19.10
C ASP A 96 7.92 8.13 -19.98
N GLY A 97 7.60 7.77 -21.22
CA GLY A 97 8.52 7.09 -22.13
C GLY A 97 8.59 5.56 -21.91
N PRO A 98 9.54 4.86 -22.55
CA PRO A 98 9.54 3.40 -22.65
C PRO A 98 9.64 2.61 -21.33
N GLN A 99 10.15 3.23 -20.25
CA GLN A 99 10.32 2.60 -18.94
C GLN A 99 10.01 3.55 -17.77
N GLY A 100 9.36 4.68 -18.07
CA GLY A 100 9.04 5.70 -17.08
C GLY A 100 7.56 5.69 -16.71
N LEU A 101 7.27 6.05 -15.47
CA LEU A 101 5.91 6.24 -14.97
C LEU A 101 5.82 7.59 -14.24
N VAL A 102 4.77 8.36 -14.53
CA VAL A 102 4.38 9.48 -13.69
C VAL A 102 3.25 9.06 -12.77
N LEU A 103 3.49 9.21 -11.48
CA LEU A 103 2.49 9.05 -10.43
C LEU A 103 2.04 10.45 -9.99
N ALA A 104 0.86 10.85 -10.45
CA ALA A 104 0.22 12.06 -9.96
C ALA A 104 -0.41 11.76 -8.60
N TRP A 105 -0.12 12.59 -7.59
CA TRP A 105 -0.63 12.41 -6.24
C TRP A 105 -1.20 13.71 -5.68
N ALA A 106 -2.14 13.60 -4.76
CA ALA A 106 -2.73 14.75 -4.08
C ALA A 106 -2.72 14.59 -2.57
N ARG A 107 -2.71 15.72 -1.86
CA ARG A 107 -2.87 15.78 -0.40
C ARG A 107 -4.34 15.65 -0.03
N THR A 108 -4.65 14.85 0.98
CA THR A 108 -6.00 14.79 1.57
C THR A 108 -5.92 14.25 3.00
N THR A 109 -7.06 13.87 3.58
CA THR A 109 -7.14 13.25 4.90
C THR A 109 -7.82 11.88 4.83
N TYR A 110 -7.51 11.01 5.79
CA TYR A 110 -7.93 9.61 5.80
C TYR A 110 -9.44 9.43 5.68
N ARG A 111 -10.23 10.33 6.29
CA ARG A 111 -11.71 10.27 6.21
C ARG A 111 -12.23 10.30 4.78
N ARG A 112 -11.48 10.84 3.80
CA ARG A 112 -11.92 10.86 2.40
C ARG A 112 -12.15 9.45 1.83
N PHE A 113 -11.49 8.42 2.36
CA PHE A 113 -11.71 7.04 1.93
C PHE A 113 -13.11 6.52 2.24
N VAL A 114 -13.85 7.10 3.21
CA VAL A 114 -15.22 6.67 3.50
C VAL A 114 -16.18 6.97 2.33
N LEU A 115 -15.87 7.95 1.48
CA LEU A 115 -16.67 8.27 0.30
C LEU A 115 -16.79 7.09 -0.67
N ARG A 116 -15.86 6.14 -0.63
CA ARG A 116 -15.93 4.92 -1.44
C ARG A 116 -17.14 4.05 -1.10
N ARG A 117 -17.69 4.20 0.10
CA ARG A 117 -18.90 3.51 0.57
C ARG A 117 -20.17 4.33 0.35
N VAL A 118 -20.05 5.61 0.00
CA VAL A 118 -21.18 6.51 -0.23
C VAL A 118 -21.71 6.34 -1.66
N PRO A 119 -22.98 5.91 -1.85
CA PRO A 119 -23.55 5.75 -3.18
C PRO A 119 -23.55 7.06 -3.98
N GLY A 120 -23.01 7.03 -5.20
CA GLY A 120 -22.98 8.18 -6.10
C GLY A 120 -21.87 9.19 -5.85
N ALA A 121 -21.07 9.03 -4.79
CA ALA A 121 -19.89 9.86 -4.58
C ALA A 121 -18.85 9.61 -5.69
N THR A 122 -18.33 10.69 -6.25
CA THR A 122 -17.30 10.65 -7.32
C THR A 122 -15.97 11.23 -6.84
N GLY A 123 -15.99 11.99 -5.74
CA GLY A 123 -14.81 12.60 -5.14
C GLY A 123 -13.94 11.66 -4.30
N TRP A 124 -14.13 10.35 -4.35
CA TRP A 124 -13.20 9.40 -3.71
C TRP A 124 -11.93 9.27 -4.56
N LEU A 125 -10.77 9.08 -3.92
CA LEU A 125 -9.49 8.87 -4.60
C LEU A 125 -8.82 7.59 -4.08
N PRO A 126 -8.12 6.83 -4.95
CA PRO A 126 -7.35 5.68 -4.52
C PRO A 126 -6.21 6.05 -3.57
N ALA A 127 -5.92 5.18 -2.60
CA ALA A 127 -4.78 5.34 -1.72
C ALA A 127 -3.46 5.26 -2.50
N LEU A 128 -2.46 6.03 -2.08
CA LEU A 128 -1.06 5.82 -2.43
C LEU A 128 -0.38 5.17 -1.23
N PHE A 129 0.24 4.01 -1.42
CA PHE A 129 0.94 3.28 -0.37
C PHE A 129 2.34 2.86 -0.79
N VAL A 130 3.18 2.52 0.18
CA VAL A 130 4.45 1.82 -0.03
C VAL A 130 4.37 0.44 0.59
N ALA A 131 5.09 -0.52 0.01
CA ALA A 131 5.23 -1.84 0.61
C ALA A 131 6.62 -2.43 0.32
N VAL A 132 7.10 -3.29 1.21
CA VAL A 132 8.39 -3.95 1.08
C VAL A 132 8.21 -5.44 0.85
N VAL A 133 8.84 -5.94 -0.20
CA VAL A 133 9.08 -7.36 -0.41
C VAL A 133 10.39 -7.66 0.28
N GLN A 134 10.32 -8.36 1.42
CA GLN A 134 11.48 -8.83 2.17
C GLN A 134 11.70 -10.31 1.89
N PRO A 135 12.69 -10.66 1.06
CA PRO A 135 12.97 -12.06 0.78
C PRO A 135 13.79 -12.72 1.87
N THR A 136 13.74 -14.05 1.88
CA THR A 136 14.74 -14.87 2.54
C THR A 136 15.85 -15.27 1.56
N ASP A 137 17.00 -15.64 2.11
CA ASP A 137 18.13 -16.22 1.36
C ASP A 137 17.78 -17.53 0.63
N ASP A 138 16.80 -18.29 1.14
CA ASP A 138 16.24 -19.47 0.48
C ASP A 138 15.08 -19.18 -0.49
N GLY A 139 14.80 -17.90 -0.77
CA GLY A 139 13.91 -17.49 -1.85
C GLY A 139 12.42 -17.44 -1.50
N ARG A 140 12.06 -17.41 -0.21
CA ARG A 140 10.71 -17.12 0.28
C ARG A 140 10.52 -15.61 0.48
N VAL A 141 9.28 -15.17 0.69
CA VAL A 141 8.93 -13.77 0.98
C VAL A 141 8.18 -13.70 2.30
N LEU A 142 8.55 -12.73 3.13
CA LEU A 142 7.84 -12.40 4.37
C LEU A 142 6.49 -11.74 4.07
N VAL A 143 5.45 -12.24 4.72
CA VAL A 143 4.12 -11.61 4.80
C VAL A 143 3.68 -11.54 6.26
N GLY A 144 2.91 -10.50 6.60
CA GLY A 144 2.32 -10.31 7.93
C GLY A 144 0.80 -10.41 7.88
N ARG A 145 0.19 -10.89 8.97
CA ARG A 145 -1.26 -10.85 9.18
C ARG A 145 -1.60 -9.63 10.02
N MET A 146 -2.49 -8.80 9.50
CA MET A 146 -2.99 -7.61 10.18
C MET A 146 -3.76 -8.00 11.46
N SER A 147 -3.48 -7.32 12.57
CA SER A 147 -4.07 -7.55 13.88
C SER A 147 -5.51 -7.04 14.00
N GLY A 148 -6.15 -7.34 15.12
CA GLY A 148 -7.53 -6.97 15.44
C GLY A 148 -7.83 -5.46 15.42
N LEU A 149 -6.82 -4.62 15.64
CA LEU A 149 -6.98 -3.16 15.76
C LEU A 149 -6.76 -2.40 14.45
N THR A 150 -6.30 -3.08 13.39
CA THR A 150 -6.05 -2.45 12.10
C THR A 150 -7.35 -2.16 11.35
N ALA A 151 -7.28 -1.38 10.27
CA ALA A 151 -8.42 -1.14 9.39
C ALA A 151 -8.90 -2.41 8.64
N HIS A 152 -8.08 -3.46 8.59
CA HIS A 152 -8.37 -4.71 7.88
C HIS A 152 -7.94 -5.95 8.68
N PRO A 153 -8.58 -6.24 9.83
CA PRO A 153 -8.18 -7.34 10.69
C PRO A 153 -8.13 -8.70 10.00
N GLY A 154 -7.10 -9.49 10.32
CA GLY A 154 -6.87 -10.83 9.77
C GLY A 154 -6.39 -10.86 8.32
N ARG A 155 -6.23 -9.70 7.65
CA ARG A 155 -5.75 -9.64 6.26
C ARG A 155 -4.25 -9.86 6.18
N TRP A 156 -3.81 -10.70 5.25
CA TRP A 156 -2.40 -10.91 4.96
C TRP A 156 -1.87 -9.92 3.93
N GLY A 157 -0.69 -9.37 4.17
CA GLY A 157 -0.05 -8.38 3.31
C GLY A 157 1.47 -8.35 3.44
N LEU A 158 2.08 -7.54 2.58
CA LEU A 158 3.48 -7.15 2.72
C LEU A 158 3.58 -6.03 3.77
N PRO A 159 4.72 -5.90 4.48
CA PRO A 159 4.94 -4.76 5.34
C PRO A 159 4.87 -3.44 4.55
N GLY A 160 4.16 -2.45 5.06
CA GLY A 160 3.89 -1.21 4.35
C GLY A 160 2.64 -0.47 4.82
N GLY A 161 2.58 0.82 4.47
CA GLY A 161 1.52 1.72 4.91
C GLY A 161 1.12 2.75 3.86
N ASN A 162 0.02 3.46 4.14
CA ASN A 162 -0.40 4.59 3.33
C ASN A 162 0.64 5.70 3.41
N VAL A 163 0.96 6.31 2.27
CA VAL A 163 1.92 7.41 2.22
C VAL A 163 1.34 8.63 2.91
N GLU A 164 2.11 9.21 3.82
CA GLU A 164 1.79 10.52 4.38
C GLU A 164 2.41 11.60 3.47
N PRO A 165 1.67 12.69 3.21
CA PRO A 165 2.25 13.81 2.49
C PRO A 165 3.33 14.46 3.37
N PRO A 166 4.45 14.92 2.79
CA PRO A 166 5.47 15.62 3.56
C PRO A 166 4.93 16.95 4.10
N GLU A 167 5.66 17.64 4.98
CA GLU A 167 5.22 18.97 5.44
C GLU A 167 5.09 19.97 4.27
N HIS A 168 4.36 21.07 4.51
CA HIS A 168 4.03 22.03 3.45
C HIS A 168 5.32 22.68 2.90
N GLY A 169 5.58 22.51 1.60
CA GLY A 169 6.79 23.02 0.93
C GLY A 169 7.83 21.95 0.61
N ASP A 170 7.74 20.77 1.22
CA ASP A 170 8.58 19.62 0.89
C ASP A 170 7.98 18.80 -0.26
N LEU A 171 8.86 18.23 -1.09
CA LEU A 171 8.48 17.40 -2.22
C LEU A 171 8.43 15.92 -1.82
N LEU A 172 7.31 15.26 -2.14
CA LEU A 172 7.24 13.80 -2.08
C LEU A 172 8.01 13.22 -3.28
N GLY A 173 9.18 12.65 -2.99
CA GLY A 173 10.05 12.00 -3.97
C GLY A 173 10.31 10.53 -3.64
N LEU A 174 10.94 9.81 -4.58
CA LEU A 174 11.35 8.41 -4.35
C LEU A 174 12.18 8.19 -3.08
N PRO A 175 13.12 9.07 -2.69
CA PRO A 175 13.83 8.92 -1.42
C PRO A 175 12.91 9.02 -0.19
N ALA A 176 11.84 9.82 -0.27
CA ALA A 176 10.87 9.92 0.83
C ALA A 176 10.04 8.64 0.94
N LEU A 177 9.56 8.11 -0.19
CA LEU A 177 8.86 6.82 -0.24
C LEU A 177 9.74 5.66 0.25
N GLN A 178 11.03 5.68 -0.11
CA GLN A 178 11.99 4.67 0.32
C GLN A 178 12.24 4.72 1.84
N ARG A 179 12.35 5.92 2.42
CA ARG A 179 12.42 6.10 3.88
C ARG A 179 11.16 5.62 4.58
N HIS A 180 9.99 5.91 4.00
CA HIS A 180 8.72 5.44 4.52
C HIS A 180 8.69 3.90 4.50
N ALA A 181 9.00 3.28 3.37
CA ALA A 181 9.03 1.82 3.26
C ALA A 181 9.99 1.15 4.27
N ALA A 182 11.17 1.74 4.50
CA ALA A 182 12.12 1.27 5.51
C ALA A 182 11.57 1.40 6.94
N ARG A 183 10.86 2.50 7.24
CA ARG A 183 10.20 2.71 8.53
C ARG A 183 9.13 1.66 8.78
N GLU A 184 8.23 1.43 7.82
CA GLU A 184 7.15 0.42 7.95
C GLU A 184 7.75 -0.98 8.16
N LEU A 185 8.79 -1.33 7.39
CA LEU A 185 9.49 -2.60 7.57
C LEU A 185 10.02 -2.75 9.01
N LEU A 186 10.64 -1.71 9.56
CA LEU A 186 11.14 -1.74 10.93
C LEU A 186 9.99 -1.84 11.95
N GLU A 187 8.95 -1.02 11.80
CA GLU A 187 7.83 -0.92 12.75
C GLU A 187 6.98 -2.19 12.79
N GLU A 188 6.76 -2.83 11.64
CA GLU A 188 5.88 -4.01 11.54
C GLU A 188 6.60 -5.35 11.63
N THR A 189 7.93 -5.38 11.44
CA THR A 189 8.70 -6.64 11.43
C THR A 189 9.94 -6.65 12.31
N GLY A 190 10.37 -5.50 12.84
CA GLY A 190 11.59 -5.36 13.61
C GLY A 190 12.87 -5.40 12.75
N LEU A 191 12.74 -5.36 11.42
CA LEU A 191 13.86 -5.44 10.49
C LEU A 191 14.35 -4.06 10.11
N ASP A 192 15.50 -3.66 10.67
CA ASP A 192 16.18 -2.43 10.29
C ASP A 192 16.91 -2.61 8.95
N THR A 193 16.36 -2.03 7.90
CA THR A 193 17.00 -1.93 6.59
C THR A 193 17.13 -0.46 6.21
N ARG A 194 18.37 -0.01 6.00
CA ARG A 194 18.62 1.36 5.55
C ARG A 194 17.85 1.65 4.26
N PRO A 195 17.21 2.82 4.13
CA PRO A 195 16.43 3.18 2.94
C PRO A 195 17.19 2.91 1.64
N GLU A 196 18.46 3.31 1.54
CA GLU A 196 19.32 3.13 0.37
C GLU A 196 19.55 1.67 -0.07
N HIS A 197 19.23 0.69 0.78
CA HIS A 197 19.29 -0.73 0.43
C HIS A 197 17.98 -1.26 -0.17
N LEU A 198 16.89 -0.49 -0.08
CA LEU A 198 15.60 -0.85 -0.67
C LEU A 198 15.59 -0.46 -2.15
N THR A 199 15.47 -1.44 -3.05
CA THR A 199 15.43 -1.18 -4.49
C THR A 199 14.00 -0.91 -4.92
N GLN A 200 13.70 0.22 -5.58
CA GLN A 200 12.40 0.41 -6.21
C GLN A 200 12.18 -0.70 -7.24
N TRP A 201 11.08 -1.45 -7.11
CA TRP A 201 10.89 -2.68 -7.86
C TRP A 201 9.63 -2.64 -8.72
N LEU A 202 8.46 -2.50 -8.11
CA LEU A 202 7.18 -2.55 -8.80
C LEU A 202 6.29 -1.36 -8.47
N VAL A 203 5.35 -1.07 -9.36
CA VAL A 203 4.15 -0.30 -9.05
C VAL A 203 2.95 -1.20 -9.28
N VAL A 204 2.10 -1.34 -8.27
CA VAL A 204 0.87 -2.13 -8.36
C VAL A 204 -0.34 -1.20 -8.39
N ARG A 205 -1.36 -1.55 -9.16
CA ARG A 205 -2.70 -0.96 -9.05
C ARG A 205 -3.68 -2.08 -8.70
N GLY A 206 -4.19 -2.05 -7.48
CA GLY A 206 -5.18 -3.01 -6.99
C GLY A 206 -6.52 -2.93 -7.72
N ALA A 207 -7.37 -3.93 -7.54
CA ALA A 207 -8.71 -4.01 -8.12
C ALA A 207 -9.60 -2.82 -7.73
N ASN A 208 -9.29 -2.22 -6.58
CA ASN A 208 -9.97 -1.07 -6.01
C ASN A 208 -9.35 0.28 -6.44
N GLY A 209 -8.37 0.24 -7.34
CA GLY A 209 -7.66 1.41 -7.86
C GLY A 209 -6.47 1.88 -7.03
N ASN A 210 -6.32 1.39 -5.78
CA ASN A 210 -5.22 1.76 -4.88
C ASN A 210 -3.87 1.48 -5.55
N VAL A 211 -2.91 2.39 -5.38
CA VAL A 211 -1.61 2.31 -6.04
C VAL A 211 -0.50 2.16 -5.02
N GLY A 212 0.31 1.13 -5.18
CA GLY A 212 1.45 0.82 -4.32
C GLY A 212 2.76 1.00 -5.04
N VAL A 213 3.74 1.68 -4.43
CA VAL A 213 5.14 1.63 -4.86
C VAL A 213 5.87 0.61 -4.01
N LEU A 214 6.30 -0.48 -4.63
CA LEU A 214 6.91 -1.62 -3.95
C LEU A 214 8.43 -1.55 -4.04
N TYR A 215 9.06 -1.85 -2.91
CA TYR A 215 10.50 -1.93 -2.76
C TYR A 215 10.94 -3.37 -2.49
N LEU A 216 12.04 -3.78 -3.09
CA LEU A 216 12.69 -5.06 -2.81
C LEU A 216 13.83 -4.84 -1.82
N ALA A 217 13.77 -5.51 -0.68
CA ALA A 217 14.85 -5.51 0.31
C ALA A 217 15.90 -6.60 0.00
N PRO A 218 17.14 -6.46 0.50
CA PRO A 218 18.13 -7.53 0.42
C PRO A 218 17.63 -8.81 1.13
N PRO A 219 17.88 -10.00 0.56
CA PRO A 219 17.53 -11.27 1.21
C PRO A 219 18.21 -11.44 2.57
N ARG A 220 17.52 -12.07 3.53
CA ARG A 220 18.06 -12.41 4.86
C ARG A 220 17.76 -13.86 5.26
N PRO A 221 18.52 -14.47 6.19
CA PRO A 221 18.19 -15.79 6.68
C PRO A 221 16.77 -15.88 7.26
N ALA A 222 16.04 -16.94 6.91
CA ALA A 222 14.67 -17.16 7.42
C ALA A 222 14.58 -17.25 8.96
N GLY A 223 15.66 -17.67 9.63
CA GLY A 223 15.75 -17.66 11.09
C GLY A 223 15.77 -16.24 11.65
N GLU A 224 16.62 -15.37 11.07
CA GLU A 224 16.74 -13.96 11.48
C GLU A 224 15.41 -13.23 11.37
N LEU A 225 14.67 -13.43 10.26
CA LEU A 225 13.35 -12.80 10.10
C LEU A 225 12.37 -13.18 11.21
N ARG A 226 12.34 -14.46 11.59
CA ARG A 226 11.46 -14.95 12.67
C ARG A 226 11.90 -14.43 14.03
N ASP A 227 13.20 -14.40 14.29
CA ASP A 227 13.77 -13.95 15.55
C ASP A 227 13.48 -12.46 15.77
N HIS A 228 13.67 -11.62 14.75
CA HIS A 228 13.35 -10.19 14.79
C HIS A 228 11.85 -9.95 15.04
N PHE A 229 10.98 -10.62 14.28
CA PHE A 229 9.53 -10.49 14.44
C PHE A 229 9.07 -10.93 15.84
N THR A 230 9.60 -12.05 16.34
CA THR A 230 9.27 -12.56 17.68
C THR A 230 9.75 -11.61 18.77
N ALA A 231 10.97 -11.09 18.66
CA ALA A 231 11.53 -10.15 19.62
C ALA A 231 10.74 -8.83 19.65
N MET A 232 10.37 -8.32 18.48
CA MET A 232 9.51 -7.13 18.35
C MET A 232 8.14 -7.37 19.00
N LEU A 233 7.46 -8.47 18.67
CA LEU A 233 6.19 -8.84 19.28
C LEU A 233 6.27 -8.92 20.82
N ALA A 234 7.33 -9.51 21.34
CA ALA A 234 7.53 -9.60 22.78
C ALA A 234 7.76 -8.23 23.42
N ALA A 235 8.55 -7.36 22.78
CA ALA A 235 8.84 -6.02 23.27
C ALA A 235 7.59 -5.13 23.32
N GLU A 236 6.77 -5.14 22.27
CA GLU A 236 5.54 -4.33 22.23
C GLU A 236 4.47 -4.85 23.19
N ARG A 237 4.30 -6.18 23.28
CA ARG A 237 3.41 -6.77 24.30
C ARG A 237 3.83 -6.39 25.72
N ALA A 238 5.13 -6.32 26.00
CA ALA A 238 5.62 -5.86 27.30
C ALA A 238 5.31 -4.38 27.58
N ARG A 239 5.14 -3.56 26.53
CA ARG A 239 4.72 -2.16 26.61
C ARG A 239 3.20 -1.98 26.63
N GLY A 240 2.44 -3.06 26.45
CA GLY A 240 0.98 -3.00 26.30
C GLY A 240 0.54 -2.34 24.99
N VAL A 241 1.43 -2.31 23.99
CA VAL A 241 1.13 -1.82 22.64
C VAL A 241 0.77 -3.03 21.78
N GLU A 242 -0.34 -2.95 21.07
CA GLU A 242 -0.74 -3.96 20.10
C GLU A 242 -0.17 -3.58 18.73
N LEU A 243 0.45 -4.55 18.05
CA LEU A 243 1.16 -4.36 16.79
C LEU A 243 0.20 -4.42 15.60
N GLU A 244 0.63 -3.83 14.47
CA GLU A 244 -0.11 -3.93 13.22
C GLU A 244 -0.11 -5.35 12.66
N PHE A 245 1.01 -6.07 12.77
CA PHE A 245 1.07 -7.51 12.51
C PHE A 245 1.13 -8.33 13.79
N ASP A 246 0.24 -9.31 13.92
CA ASP A 246 0.20 -10.24 15.05
C ASP A 246 0.72 -11.64 14.69
N GLU A 247 0.92 -11.92 13.40
CA GLU A 247 1.44 -13.16 12.86
C GLU A 247 2.27 -12.90 11.60
N MET A 248 3.24 -13.78 11.32
CA MET A 248 4.03 -13.75 10.08
C MET A 248 4.06 -15.12 9.41
N ALA A 249 4.22 -15.12 8.09
CA ALA A 249 4.51 -16.31 7.29
C ALA A 249 5.62 -16.05 6.27
N LEU A 250 6.28 -17.11 5.82
CA LEU A 250 7.31 -17.06 4.78
C LEU A 250 6.85 -17.93 3.61
N LEU A 251 6.57 -17.30 2.47
CA LEU A 251 5.95 -17.95 1.32
C LEU A 251 6.96 -18.14 0.18
N ALA A 252 7.14 -19.36 -0.29
CA ALA A 252 7.99 -19.70 -1.44
C ALA A 252 7.27 -19.49 -2.78
N THR A 253 5.94 -19.66 -2.80
CA THR A 253 5.16 -19.66 -4.04
C THR A 253 3.82 -18.95 -3.86
N PRO A 254 3.18 -18.53 -4.97
CA PRO A 254 1.81 -18.04 -4.93
C PRO A 254 0.79 -19.06 -4.42
N SER A 255 1.04 -20.37 -4.56
CA SER A 255 0.11 -21.40 -4.09
C SER A 255 0.08 -21.47 -2.56
N GLU A 256 1.24 -21.32 -1.90
CA GLU A 256 1.30 -21.27 -0.43
C GLU A 256 0.53 -20.06 0.13
N ALA A 257 0.43 -18.96 -0.62
CA ALA A 257 -0.43 -17.85 -0.24
C ALA A 257 -1.89 -18.29 -0.16
N ALA A 258 -2.37 -19.13 -1.08
CA ALA A 258 -3.76 -19.59 -1.10
C ALA A 258 -4.11 -20.48 0.11
N ASP A 259 -3.12 -21.07 0.77
CA ASP A 259 -3.29 -21.90 1.97
C ASP A 259 -3.37 -21.07 3.27
N LEU A 260 -3.10 -19.76 3.21
CA LEU A 260 -3.23 -18.88 4.37
C LEU A 260 -4.70 -18.72 4.78
N THR A 261 -4.96 -18.86 6.09
CA THR A 261 -6.29 -18.58 6.65
C THR A 261 -6.48 -17.07 6.79
N GLY A 262 -7.48 -16.53 6.08
CA GLY A 262 -7.85 -15.11 6.15
C GLY A 262 -7.80 -14.41 4.78
N PRO A 263 -8.35 -13.18 4.68
CA PRO A 263 -8.28 -12.41 3.45
C PRO A 263 -6.83 -12.01 3.12
N GLN A 264 -6.56 -11.65 1.87
CA GLN A 264 -5.26 -11.17 1.40
C GLN A 264 -5.43 -9.81 0.74
N VAL A 265 -4.37 -8.99 0.75
CA VAL A 265 -4.30 -7.84 -0.16
C VAL A 265 -4.34 -8.35 -1.60
N ASP A 266 -5.08 -7.67 -2.47
CA ASP A 266 -5.39 -8.11 -3.83
C ASP A 266 -4.13 -8.29 -4.70
N TYR A 267 -3.09 -7.50 -4.44
CA TYR A 267 -1.82 -7.56 -5.16
C TYR A 267 -0.84 -8.63 -4.65
N LEU A 268 -1.13 -9.36 -3.56
CA LEU A 268 -0.16 -10.28 -2.96
C LEU A 268 0.25 -11.40 -3.92
N GLN A 269 -0.71 -12.12 -4.49
CA GLN A 269 -0.41 -13.22 -5.42
C GLN A 269 0.27 -12.75 -6.72
N PRO A 270 -0.18 -11.66 -7.39
CA PRO A 270 0.55 -11.08 -8.53
C PRO A 270 2.02 -10.76 -8.20
N VAL A 271 2.29 -10.17 -7.04
CA VAL A 271 3.65 -9.82 -6.63
C VAL A 271 4.50 -11.05 -6.34
N LEU A 272 3.96 -12.06 -5.64
CA LEU A 272 4.67 -13.32 -5.40
C LEU A 272 5.01 -14.04 -6.71
N ARG A 273 4.12 -14.01 -7.70
CA ARG A 273 4.39 -14.56 -9.04
C ARG A 273 5.54 -13.82 -9.72
N HIS A 274 5.50 -12.49 -9.70
CA HIS A 274 6.58 -11.69 -10.29
C HIS A 274 7.92 -11.90 -9.57
N TYR A 275 7.91 -12.08 -8.25
CA TYR A 275 9.10 -12.41 -7.46
C TYR A 275 9.68 -13.77 -7.84
N ASP A 276 8.81 -14.76 -7.99
CA ASP A 276 9.15 -16.13 -8.37
C ASP A 276 9.70 -16.23 -9.80
N GLU A 277 9.25 -15.38 -10.72
CA GLU A 277 9.85 -15.22 -12.05
C GLU A 277 11.20 -14.50 -11.98
N HIS A 278 11.27 -13.41 -11.22
CA HIS A 278 12.49 -12.63 -11.03
C HIS A 278 13.63 -13.49 -10.47
N ARG A 279 13.40 -14.25 -9.39
CA ARG A 279 14.42 -15.11 -8.78
C ARG A 279 14.93 -16.19 -9.74
N ARG A 280 14.07 -16.74 -10.59
CA ARG A 280 14.48 -17.76 -11.59
C ARG A 280 15.35 -17.14 -12.67
N SER A 281 15.05 -15.91 -13.08
CA SER A 281 15.85 -15.18 -14.05
C SER A 281 17.25 -14.82 -13.52
N THR A 282 17.36 -14.51 -12.22
CA THR A 282 18.63 -14.17 -11.56
C THR A 282 19.44 -15.39 -11.12
N ALA A 283 18.79 -16.52 -10.82
CA ALA A 283 19.45 -17.77 -10.42
C ALA A 283 19.93 -18.61 -11.62
N ALA A 284 19.48 -18.31 -12.84
CA ALA A 284 19.99 -18.96 -14.04
C ALA A 284 21.50 -18.65 -14.17
N PRO A 285 22.38 -19.67 -14.22
CA PRO A 285 23.81 -19.44 -14.37
C PRO A 285 24.06 -18.79 -15.73
N GLY A 286 24.55 -17.55 -15.74
CA GLY A 286 25.13 -16.85 -16.89
C GLY A 286 24.38 -17.06 -18.20
N GLY A 287 23.55 -16.08 -18.58
CA GLY A 287 23.16 -15.92 -19.97
C GLY A 287 24.38 -16.12 -20.86
N ALA A 288 24.27 -17.06 -21.79
CA ALA A 288 25.21 -17.29 -22.85
C ALA A 288 25.67 -15.94 -23.39
N ALA A 289 26.98 -15.79 -23.54
CA ALA A 289 27.54 -14.76 -24.40
C ALA A 289 26.69 -14.74 -25.67
N SER A 290 26.04 -13.61 -25.91
CA SER A 290 25.49 -13.30 -27.22
C SER A 290 26.62 -13.53 -28.20
N ASP A 291 26.45 -14.51 -29.08
CA ASP A 291 27.25 -14.69 -30.29
C ASP A 291 27.18 -13.37 -31.04
N THR A 292 28.14 -12.51 -30.75
CA THR A 292 28.43 -11.31 -31.49
C THR A 292 29.29 -11.85 -32.62
N PRO A 293 28.84 -11.81 -33.88
CA PRO A 293 29.71 -12.22 -34.97
C PRO A 293 30.93 -11.30 -34.93
N ASP A 294 32.09 -11.95 -34.87
CA ASP A 294 33.42 -11.37 -34.98
C ASP A 294 33.41 -10.19 -35.98
N PRO A 295 33.79 -8.96 -35.56
CA PRO A 295 33.92 -7.86 -36.51
C PRO A 295 35.05 -8.19 -37.47
N GLN A 296 34.67 -8.69 -38.65
CA GLN A 296 35.52 -8.82 -39.82
C GLN A 296 36.39 -7.55 -39.94
N PRO A 297 37.73 -7.68 -40.08
CA PRO A 297 38.58 -6.52 -40.23
C PRO A 297 38.17 -5.75 -41.48
N VAL A 298 37.74 -4.50 -41.26
CA VAL A 298 37.45 -3.54 -42.32
C VAL A 298 38.73 -3.38 -43.15
N ARG A 299 38.77 -4.02 -44.32
CA ARG A 299 39.75 -3.69 -45.36
C ARG A 299 39.49 -2.25 -45.78
N THR A 300 40.31 -1.33 -45.30
CA THR A 300 40.43 0.02 -45.85
C THR A 300 40.94 -0.11 -47.29
N VAL A 301 40.01 -0.17 -48.25
CA VAL A 301 40.31 0.08 -49.65
C VAL A 301 40.40 1.60 -49.80
N MET A 302 41.63 2.12 -49.80
CA MET A 302 41.90 3.48 -50.25
C MET A 302 41.43 3.64 -51.70
N PRO A 303 40.63 4.65 -52.05
CA PRO A 303 40.44 5.02 -53.45
C PRO A 303 41.76 5.61 -54.00
N PRO A 304 42.12 5.34 -55.26
CA PRO A 304 43.31 5.90 -55.87
C PRO A 304 43.17 7.43 -55.96
N LEU A 305 44.20 8.13 -55.45
CA LEU A 305 44.38 9.56 -55.65
C LEU A 305 44.70 9.81 -57.12
N ASP A 306 43.81 10.54 -57.80
CA ASP A 306 44.07 11.15 -59.10
C ASP A 306 45.24 12.13 -58.97
N VAL A 307 46.38 11.77 -59.59
CA VAL A 307 47.52 12.66 -59.76
C VAL A 307 47.36 13.37 -61.11
N PRO A 308 47.29 14.71 -61.16
CA PRO A 308 47.26 15.44 -62.42
C PRO A 308 48.60 15.32 -63.16
N ARG A 309 48.53 14.88 -64.43
CA ARG A 309 49.66 14.89 -65.35
C ARG A 309 50.04 16.34 -65.69
N SER A 310 51.23 16.76 -65.28
CA SER A 310 51.92 17.92 -65.86
C SER A 310 53.02 17.42 -66.81
N SER A 311 52.79 17.63 -68.10
CA SER A 311 53.75 18.06 -69.13
C SER A 311 55.26 17.84 -68.87
N ARG A 312 55.84 16.83 -69.52
CA ARG A 312 56.75 16.92 -70.69
C ARG A 312 57.32 15.55 -71.04
#